data_AF-A0A925K6L6-F1
#
_entry.id   AF-A0A925K6L6-F1
#
_cell.length_a   1.000
_cell.length_b   1.000
_cell.length_c   1.000
_cell.angle_alpha   90.00
_cell.angle_beta   90.00
_cell.angle_gamma   90.00
#
_symmetry.space_group_name_H-M   'P 1'
#
loop_
_entity.id
_entity.type
_entity.pdbx_description
1 polymer ?
#
loop_
_entity_poly.entity_id
_entity_poly.type
_entity_poly.pdbx_seq_one_letter_code
_entity_poly.pdbx_strand_id
1 'polypeptide(L)'
;IIGEKIYIVDNKKVGYSISSYQFAYRKLGVTEDEQTGKISPTFTLQATLFKATPIAANWIQQIKEQVKAGDELWFFDVIAKDAQGRVMYAPDVKFKVK
;
A
#
# COMPACT_ATOMS: atom_id res chain seq x y z
N ILE A 1 2.61 -1.44 11.64
CA ILE A 1 2.41 -1.94 10.25
C ILE A 1 3.29 -1.18 9.26
N ILE A 2 3.17 0.15 9.15
CA ILE A 2 3.76 0.95 8.06
C ILE A 2 5.29 1.16 8.15
N GLY A 3 5.95 0.72 9.21
CA GLY A 3 7.42 0.73 9.35
C GLY A 3 8.04 -0.66 9.49
N GLU A 4 7.22 -1.70 9.31
CA GLU A 4 7.67 -3.08 9.45
C GLU A 4 8.21 -3.64 8.14
N LYS A 5 9.01 -4.69 8.22
CA LYS A 5 9.40 -5.48 7.05
C LYS A 5 8.21 -6.28 6.53
N ILE A 6 8.07 -6.32 5.21
CA ILE A 6 7.12 -7.17 4.50
C ILE A 6 7.80 -8.50 4.25
N TYR A 7 7.09 -9.59 4.53
CA TYR A 7 7.52 -10.95 4.23
C TYR A 7 6.50 -11.61 3.32
N ILE A 8 6.99 -12.42 2.39
CA ILE A 8 6.16 -13.22 1.49
C ILE A 8 6.47 -14.68 1.80
N VAL A 9 5.44 -15.42 2.20
CA VAL A 9 5.55 -16.85 2.52
C VAL A 9 4.41 -17.62 1.87
N ASP A 10 4.68 -18.85 1.44
CA ASP A 10 3.63 -19.75 0.97
C ASP A 10 2.96 -20.51 2.14
N ASN A 11 2.00 -21.36 1.82
CA ASN A 11 1.31 -22.21 2.78
C ASN A 11 2.21 -23.25 3.47
N LYS A 12 3.42 -23.50 2.94
CA LYS A 12 4.44 -24.38 3.51
C LYS A 12 5.48 -23.61 4.33
N LYS A 13 5.27 -22.30 4.55
CA LYS A 13 6.19 -21.38 5.23
C LYS A 13 7.53 -21.21 4.50
N VAL A 14 7.59 -21.48 3.21
CA VAL A 14 8.76 -21.16 2.38
C VAL A 14 8.78 -19.66 2.16
N GLY A 15 9.92 -19.03 2.48
CA GLY A 15 10.12 -17.60 2.32
C GLY A 15 10.52 -17.21 0.90
N TYR A 16 10.00 -16.07 0.44
CA TYR A 16 10.34 -15.47 -0.84
C TYR A 16 10.94 -14.09 -0.63
N SER A 17 11.92 -13.73 -1.47
CA SER A 17 12.51 -12.40 -1.44
C SER A 17 11.65 -11.42 -2.25
N ILE A 18 11.56 -10.17 -1.81
CA ILE A 18 10.82 -9.13 -2.54
C ILE A 18 11.69 -8.64 -3.70
N SER A 19 11.13 -8.65 -4.90
CA SER A 19 11.71 -7.93 -6.04
C SER A 19 11.21 -6.50 -6.10
N SER A 20 9.89 -6.31 -6.01
CA SER A 20 9.24 -5.01 -5.96
C SER A 20 7.80 -5.11 -5.50
N TYR A 21 7.22 -3.98 -5.13
CA TYR A 21 5.78 -3.82 -4.88
C TYR A 21 5.40 -2.36 -5.10
N GLN A 22 4.16 -2.10 -5.49
CA GLN A 22 3.58 -0.78 -5.36
C GLN A 22 2.94 -0.63 -3.99
N PHE A 23 3.12 0.54 -3.38
CA PHE A 23 2.41 0.93 -2.18
C PHE A 23 1.64 2.21 -2.45
N ALA A 24 0.37 2.21 -2.05
CA ALA A 24 -0.48 3.38 -2.10
C ALA A 24 -1.21 3.60 -0.79
N TYR A 25 -1.59 4.86 -0.54
CA TYR A 25 -2.61 5.19 0.43
C TYR A 25 -3.71 6.04 -0.21
N ARG A 26 -4.95 5.78 0.21
CA ARG A 26 -6.15 6.50 -0.24
C ARG A 26 -6.68 7.35 0.90
N LYS A 27 -6.76 8.65 0.68
CA LYS A 27 -7.30 9.61 1.65
C LYS A 27 -8.74 9.91 1.32
N LEU A 28 -9.64 9.67 2.29
CA LEU A 28 -11.03 10.08 2.20
C LEU A 28 -11.12 11.60 2.27
N GLY A 29 -11.74 12.19 1.26
CA GLY A 29 -12.07 13.60 1.19
C GLY A 29 -13.54 13.80 0.87
N VAL A 30 -13.92 15.05 0.66
CA VAL A 30 -15.23 15.43 0.15
C VAL A 30 -15.05 16.34 -1.05
N THR A 31 -15.99 16.29 -1.98
CA THR A 31 -16.09 17.19 -3.11
C THR A 31 -17.49 17.80 -3.14
N GLU A 32 -17.58 19.04 -3.56
CA GLU A 32 -18.84 19.76 -3.75
C GLU A 32 -19.13 19.90 -5.25
N ASP A 33 -20.35 19.61 -5.64
CA ASP A 33 -20.83 19.83 -7.00
C ASP A 33 -21.18 21.32 -7.20
N GLU A 34 -20.51 21.99 -8.14
CA GLU A 34 -20.64 23.45 -8.35
C GLU A 34 -22.04 23.90 -8.79
N GLN A 35 -22.85 23.01 -9.38
CA GLN A 35 -24.20 23.34 -9.86
C GLN A 35 -25.27 23.11 -8.79
N THR A 36 -25.09 22.11 -7.94
CA THR A 36 -26.09 21.65 -6.98
C THR A 36 -25.72 21.91 -5.51
N GLY A 37 -24.46 22.26 -5.22
CA GLY A 37 -23.93 22.40 -3.86
C GLY A 37 -23.85 21.07 -3.09
N LYS A 38 -24.03 19.94 -3.77
CA LYS A 38 -24.09 18.63 -3.11
C LYS A 38 -22.69 18.15 -2.72
N ILE A 39 -22.50 17.91 -1.43
CA ILE A 39 -21.27 17.31 -0.89
C ILE A 39 -21.31 15.79 -1.04
N SER A 40 -20.26 15.19 -1.61
CA SER A 40 -20.12 13.75 -1.76
C SER A 40 -18.70 13.28 -1.39
N PRO A 41 -18.54 12.04 -0.87
CA PRO A 41 -17.22 11.51 -0.55
C PRO A 41 -16.40 11.26 -1.82
N THR A 42 -15.12 11.57 -1.76
CA THR A 42 -14.15 11.25 -2.81
C THR A 42 -12.88 10.68 -2.19
N PHE A 43 -11.99 10.12 -3.00
CA PHE A 43 -10.69 9.66 -2.56
C PHE A 43 -9.58 10.28 -3.39
N THR A 44 -8.54 10.74 -2.73
CA THR A 44 -7.24 10.98 -3.39
C THR A 44 -6.35 9.77 -3.21
N LEU A 45 -5.52 9.46 -4.21
CA LEU A 45 -4.62 8.32 -4.22
C LEU A 45 -3.19 8.82 -4.39
N GLN A 46 -2.28 8.39 -3.54
CA GLN A 46 -0.85 8.51 -3.78
C GLN A 46 -0.22 7.12 -3.81
N ALA A 47 0.59 6.85 -4.83
CA ALA A 47 1.22 5.55 -5.05
C ALA A 47 2.71 5.69 -5.40
N THR A 48 3.52 4.69 -5.07
CA THR A 48 4.93 4.59 -5.47
C THR A 48 5.40 3.14 -5.52
N LEU A 49 6.33 2.87 -6.45
CA LEU A 49 7.05 1.61 -6.55
C LEU A 49 8.19 1.55 -5.53
N PHE A 50 8.25 0.46 -4.78
CA PHE A 50 9.34 0.11 -3.89
C PHE A 50 10.04 -1.16 -4.37
N LYS A 51 11.37 -1.18 -4.28
CA LYS A 51 12.21 -2.36 -4.58
C LYS A 51 12.83 -2.98 -3.32
N ALA A 52 12.54 -2.40 -2.16
CA ALA A 52 13.05 -2.83 -0.87
C ALA A 52 12.00 -2.62 0.21
N THR A 53 12.17 -3.33 1.33
CA THR A 53 11.33 -3.22 2.52
C THR A 53 12.21 -2.98 3.76
N PRO A 54 11.78 -2.17 4.74
CA PRO A 54 10.51 -1.40 4.81
C PRO A 54 10.44 -0.29 3.75
N ILE A 55 9.26 0.32 3.60
CA ILE A 55 9.10 1.53 2.79
C ILE A 55 10.02 2.66 3.31
N ALA A 56 10.34 3.61 2.43
CA ALA A 56 11.27 4.70 2.76
C ALA A 56 10.77 5.58 3.91
N ALA A 57 11.68 6.11 4.73
CA ALA A 57 11.34 6.84 5.95
C ALA A 57 10.47 8.09 5.71
N ASN A 58 10.70 8.80 4.60
CA ASN A 58 9.87 9.95 4.19
C ASN A 58 8.41 9.53 3.95
N TRP A 59 8.17 8.36 3.37
CA TRP A 59 6.82 7.81 3.21
C TRP A 59 6.20 7.44 4.55
N ILE A 60 6.97 6.82 5.46
CA ILE A 60 6.49 6.51 6.81
C ILE A 60 6.02 7.78 7.52
N GLN A 61 6.83 8.85 7.47
CA GLN A 61 6.47 10.13 8.05
C GLN A 61 5.22 10.72 7.40
N GLN A 62 5.17 10.74 6.07
CA GLN A 62 4.02 11.27 5.32
C GLN A 62 2.72 10.54 5.68
N ILE A 63 2.75 9.22 5.80
CA ILE A 63 1.57 8.43 6.16
C ILE A 63 1.14 8.73 7.60
N LYS A 64 2.09 8.83 8.54
CA LYS A 64 1.80 9.19 9.94
C LYS A 64 1.14 10.56 10.07
N GLU A 65 1.50 11.51 9.22
CA GLU A 65 0.96 12.87 9.24
C GLU A 65 -0.38 12.99 8.53
N GLN A 66 -0.58 12.24 7.44
CA GLN A 66 -1.68 12.50 6.50
C GLN A 66 -2.79 11.47 6.50
N VAL A 67 -2.52 10.23 6.91
CA VAL A 67 -3.49 9.13 6.85
C VAL A 67 -4.26 9.05 8.17
N LYS A 68 -5.59 9.01 8.07
CA LYS A 68 -6.52 9.06 9.21
C LYS A 68 -7.43 7.83 9.22
N ALA A 69 -8.18 7.66 10.32
CA ALA A 69 -9.23 6.64 10.40
C ALA A 69 -10.21 6.78 9.22
N GLY A 70 -10.51 5.66 8.56
CA GLY A 70 -11.33 5.62 7.36
C GLY A 70 -10.54 5.57 6.05
N ASP A 71 -9.26 5.96 6.06
CA ASP A 71 -8.36 5.84 4.92
C ASP A 71 -7.93 4.38 4.69
N GLU A 72 -7.27 4.16 3.55
CA GLU A 72 -6.82 2.82 3.15
C GLU A 72 -5.34 2.83 2.81
N LEU A 73 -4.63 1.76 3.19
CA LEU A 73 -3.28 1.44 2.75
C LEU A 73 -3.34 0.21 1.85
N TRP A 74 -2.60 0.21 0.76
CA TRP A 74 -2.67 -0.84 -0.26
C TRP A 74 -1.29 -1.20 -0.79
N PHE A 75 -0.90 -2.46 -0.61
CA PHE A 75 0.25 -3.09 -1.23
C PHE A 75 -0.27 -3.90 -2.42
N PHE A 76 0.23 -3.62 -3.62
CA PHE A 76 -0.23 -4.25 -4.84
C PHE A 76 0.91 -4.40 -5.85
N ASP A 77 0.65 -5.15 -6.93
CA ASP A 77 1.67 -5.52 -7.92
C ASP A 77 2.92 -6.09 -7.23
N VAL A 78 2.70 -6.96 -6.24
CA VAL A 78 3.78 -7.51 -5.42
C VAL A 78 4.50 -8.60 -6.22
N ILE A 79 5.78 -8.37 -6.49
CA ILE A 79 6.65 -9.26 -7.24
C ILE A 79 7.66 -9.89 -6.29
N ALA A 80 7.61 -11.21 -6.17
CA ALA A 80 8.51 -12.01 -5.35
C ALA A 80 9.48 -12.84 -6.18
N LYS A 81 10.57 -13.28 -5.56
CA LYS A 81 11.52 -14.24 -6.12
C LYS A 81 11.68 -15.43 -5.19
N ASP A 82 11.62 -16.62 -5.76
CA ASP A 82 11.96 -17.84 -5.05
C ASP A 82 13.48 -18.03 -4.87
N ALA A 83 13.88 -19.14 -4.25
CA ALA A 83 15.28 -19.46 -4.02
C ALA A 83 16.10 -19.64 -5.31
N GLN A 84 15.45 -19.93 -6.44
CA GLN A 84 16.07 -20.06 -7.76
C GLN A 84 16.07 -18.74 -8.54
N GLY A 85 15.52 -17.66 -7.96
CA GLY A 85 15.42 -16.35 -8.60
C GLY A 85 14.28 -16.22 -9.61
N ARG A 86 13.37 -17.20 -9.68
CA ARG A 86 12.18 -17.12 -10.56
C ARG A 86 11.20 -16.11 -10.00
N VAL A 87 10.63 -15.31 -10.89
CA VAL A 87 9.74 -14.20 -10.54
C VAL A 87 8.30 -14.69 -10.50
N MET A 88 7.55 -14.26 -9.48
CA MET A 88 6.15 -14.60 -9.32
C MET A 88 5.35 -13.46 -8.67
N TYR A 89 4.05 -13.44 -8.95
CA TYR A 89 3.12 -12.53 -8.29
C TYR A 89 2.77 -13.06 -6.90
N ALA A 90 2.78 -12.16 -5.92
CA ALA A 90 2.16 -12.38 -4.63
C ALA A 90 0.83 -11.62 -4.55
N PRO A 91 -0.11 -12.06 -3.68
CA PRO A 91 -1.39 -11.38 -3.53
C PRO A 91 -1.25 -9.94 -3.03
N ASP A 92 -2.19 -9.10 -3.46
CA ASP A 92 -2.35 -7.75 -2.93
C ASP A 92 -2.84 -7.79 -1.48
N VAL A 93 -2.43 -6.80 -0.70
CA VAL A 93 -2.84 -6.65 0.69
C VAL A 93 -3.35 -5.23 0.92
N LYS A 94 -4.60 -5.13 1.36
CA LYS A 94 -5.27 -3.87 1.64
C LYS A 94 -5.66 -3.78 3.11
N PHE A 95 -5.34 -2.65 3.74
CA PHE A 95 -5.67 -2.35 5.12
C PHE A 95 -6.56 -1.13 5.18
N LYS A 96 -7.64 -1.20 5.96
CA LYS A 96 -8.41 -0.02 6.34
C LYS A 96 -7.89 0.50 7.67
N VAL A 97 -7.59 1.79 7.74
CA VAL A 97 -7.14 2.44 8.97
C VAL A 97 -8.35 2.64 9.89
N LYS A 98 -8.21 2.19 11.15
CA LYS A 98 -9.24 2.29 12.18
C LYS A 98 -8.91 3.44 13.14
#